data_AF-A0A522CUT5-F1
#
_entry.id   AF-A0A522CUT5-F1
#
_cell.length_a   1.000
_cell.length_b   1.000
_cell.length_c   1.000
_cell.angle_alpha   90.00
_cell.angle_beta   90.00
_cell.angle_gamma   90.00
#
_symmetry.space_group_name_H-M   'P 1'
#
loop_
_entity.id
_entity.type
_entity.pdbx_description
1 polymer ?
#
loop_
_entity_poly.entity_id
_entity_poly.type
_entity_poly.pdbx_seq_one_letter_code
_entity_poly.pdbx_strand_id
1 'polypeptide(L)'
;MAYIDGNAYPSDSTGDKKRITVLLSSSLLVGLLLKFYPGSEWETSQIVILTASLCTLIAAAYFKMNPVSRMRVFRKDRYRQYVQSHERILEKLALLDDAHFILTNLSVEFFHVKFVIISCSGIYIITGMELENDLTFTEGLANKNRASIDKTASNLWRVCYFLNIVFKKSFKIDSMPRPIMVIPETEKPPSDEYDGISIISIENLLSMLKENSSCKLSAEQRDSIAYYLLNRYVTRESPNAH
;
A
#
# COMPACT_ATOMS: atom_id res chain seq x y z
N MET A 1 23.84 -5.35 6.18
CA MET A 1 22.82 -4.59 5.42
C MET A 1 21.50 -5.27 5.69
N ALA A 2 20.44 -4.51 5.93
CA ALA A 2 19.11 -5.06 6.18
C ALA A 2 18.63 -5.93 5.01
N TYR A 3 17.85 -6.96 5.32
CA TYR A 3 17.19 -7.77 4.29
C TYR A 3 16.02 -6.97 3.73
N ILE A 4 16.05 -6.66 2.44
CA ILE A 4 14.98 -5.92 1.75
C ILE A 4 14.39 -6.81 0.68
N ASP A 5 13.08 -7.02 0.72
CA ASP A 5 12.34 -7.77 -0.28
C ASP A 5 10.94 -7.17 -0.48
N GLY A 6 10.32 -7.42 -1.63
CA GLY A 6 9.02 -6.83 -1.95
C GLY A 6 8.86 -6.44 -3.40
N ASN A 7 7.70 -5.89 -3.73
CA ASN A 7 7.33 -5.60 -5.11
C ASN A 7 7.78 -4.19 -5.50
N ALA A 8 8.58 -4.07 -6.55
CA ALA A 8 8.87 -2.77 -7.14
C ALA A 8 7.57 -2.13 -7.68
N TYR A 9 7.46 -0.80 -7.60
CA TYR A 9 6.41 -0.11 -8.31
C TYR A 9 6.72 -0.15 -9.82
N PRO A 10 5.79 -0.64 -10.67
CA PRO A 10 6.06 -0.74 -12.10
C PRO A 10 6.21 0.64 -12.73
N SER A 11 7.15 0.74 -13.66
CA SER A 11 7.56 2.00 -14.30
C SER A 11 6.53 2.55 -15.29
N ASP A 12 5.70 1.68 -15.89
CA ASP A 12 4.63 2.09 -16.81
C ASP A 12 3.27 1.45 -16.47
N SER A 13 2.23 2.15 -16.90
CA SER A 13 0.83 1.80 -16.97
C SER A 13 0.47 0.67 -17.94
N THR A 14 1.42 0.10 -18.70
CA THR A 14 1.10 -0.89 -19.76
C THR A 14 0.38 -2.11 -19.20
N GLY A 15 0.80 -2.61 -18.05
CA GLY A 15 0.19 -3.77 -17.40
C GLY A 15 -1.24 -3.50 -16.95
N ASP A 16 -1.50 -2.34 -16.33
CA ASP A 16 -2.86 -1.94 -15.93
C ASP A 16 -3.75 -1.74 -17.15
N LYS A 17 -3.24 -1.09 -18.22
CA LYS A 17 -3.97 -0.91 -19.47
C LYS A 17 -4.36 -2.24 -20.07
N LYS A 18 -3.45 -3.21 -20.16
CA LYS A 18 -3.76 -4.58 -20.64
C LYS A 18 -4.87 -5.23 -19.81
N ARG A 19 -4.78 -5.18 -18.47
CA ARG A 19 -5.80 -5.74 -17.57
C ARG A 19 -7.17 -5.08 -17.75
N ILE A 20 -7.22 -3.74 -17.82
CA ILE A 20 -8.45 -2.99 -18.07
C ILE A 20 -9.01 -3.32 -19.45
N THR A 21 -8.18 -3.40 -20.49
CA THR A 21 -8.61 -3.76 -21.84
C THR A 21 -9.22 -5.16 -21.88
N VAL A 22 -8.60 -6.14 -21.23
CA VAL A 22 -9.15 -7.51 -21.12
C VAL A 22 -10.52 -7.49 -20.42
N LEU A 23 -10.63 -6.79 -19.29
CA LEU A 23 -11.89 -6.66 -18.54
C LEU A 23 -13.00 -5.94 -19.32
N LEU A 24 -12.66 -4.92 -20.11
CA LEU A 24 -13.64 -4.23 -20.95
C LEU A 24 -14.03 -5.06 -22.16
N SER A 25 -13.08 -5.81 -22.74
CA SER A 25 -13.36 -6.70 -23.86
C SER A 25 -14.29 -7.86 -23.48
N SER A 26 -14.18 -8.40 -22.25
CA SER A 26 -15.08 -9.44 -21.78
C SER A 26 -16.51 -8.91 -21.59
N SER A 27 -16.66 -7.70 -21.05
CA SER A 27 -17.96 -7.02 -20.95
C SER A 27 -18.59 -6.77 -22.33
N LEU A 28 -17.79 -6.33 -23.30
CA LEU A 28 -18.23 -6.16 -24.69
C LEU A 28 -18.70 -7.48 -25.30
N LEU A 29 -17.97 -8.58 -25.02
CA LEU A 29 -18.30 -9.91 -25.52
C LEU A 29 -19.63 -10.41 -24.94
N VAL A 30 -19.92 -10.12 -23.66
CA VAL A 30 -21.25 -10.38 -23.07
C VAL A 30 -22.35 -9.61 -23.79
N GLY A 31 -22.13 -8.33 -24.09
CA GLY A 31 -23.08 -7.52 -24.87
C GLY A 31 -23.33 -8.07 -26.27
N LEU A 32 -22.27 -8.54 -26.95
CA LEU A 32 -22.40 -9.19 -28.27
C LEU A 32 -23.15 -10.51 -28.18
N LEU A 33 -22.86 -11.34 -27.17
CA LEU A 33 -23.59 -12.59 -26.94
C LEU A 33 -25.09 -12.35 -26.74
N LEU A 34 -25.47 -11.34 -25.97
CA LEU A 34 -26.89 -10.97 -25.78
C LEU A 34 -27.57 -10.54 -27.08
N LYS A 35 -26.84 -9.90 -27.99
CA LYS A 35 -27.35 -9.48 -29.30
C LYS A 35 -27.55 -10.65 -30.26
N PHE A 36 -26.62 -11.60 -30.26
CA PHE A 36 -26.64 -12.74 -31.18
C PHE A 36 -27.31 -13.99 -30.59
N TYR A 37 -27.85 -13.90 -29.37
CA TYR A 37 -28.54 -15.01 -28.73
C TYR A 37 -29.86 -15.32 -29.46
N PRO A 38 -30.08 -16.57 -29.92
CA PRO A 38 -31.32 -16.96 -30.57
C PRO A 38 -32.51 -16.80 -29.62
N GLY A 39 -33.52 -16.01 -30.00
CA GLY A 39 -34.67 -15.69 -29.16
C GLY A 39 -34.49 -14.48 -28.24
N SER A 40 -33.47 -13.65 -28.46
CA SER A 40 -33.32 -12.37 -27.76
C SER A 40 -34.35 -11.36 -28.25
N GLU A 41 -35.29 -10.98 -27.38
CA GLU A 41 -36.27 -9.90 -27.62
C GLU A 41 -35.72 -8.51 -27.28
N TRP A 42 -34.44 -8.41 -26.92
CA TRP A 42 -33.84 -7.19 -26.43
C TRP A 42 -33.58 -6.20 -27.57
N GLU A 43 -34.03 -4.96 -27.39
CA GLU A 43 -33.70 -3.89 -28.33
C GLU A 43 -32.20 -3.56 -28.29
N THR A 44 -31.65 -3.13 -29.43
CA THR A 44 -30.23 -2.75 -29.52
C THR A 44 -29.87 -1.63 -28.53
N SER A 45 -30.81 -0.70 -28.28
CA SER A 45 -30.68 0.37 -27.29
C SER A 45 -30.43 -0.18 -25.87
N GLN A 46 -31.21 -1.19 -25.46
CA GLN A 46 -31.13 -1.83 -24.15
C GLN A 46 -29.81 -2.57 -23.96
N ILE A 47 -29.36 -3.29 -25.00
CA ILE A 47 -28.08 -4.01 -24.98
C ILE A 47 -26.91 -3.05 -24.84
N VAL A 48 -26.94 -1.92 -25.56
CA VAL A 48 -25.90 -0.87 -25.47
C VAL A 48 -25.85 -0.28 -24.07
N ILE A 49 -27.00 0.07 -23.48
CA ILE A 49 -27.08 0.63 -22.13
C ILE A 49 -26.56 -0.37 -21.09
N LEU A 50 -26.97 -1.64 -21.19
CA LEU A 50 -26.52 -2.69 -20.28
C LEU A 50 -25.00 -2.93 -20.39
N THR A 51 -24.48 -3.01 -21.60
CA THR A 51 -23.03 -3.19 -21.83
C THR A 51 -22.23 -2.00 -21.32
N ALA A 52 -22.70 -0.77 -21.56
CA ALA A 52 -22.05 0.45 -21.09
C ALA A 52 -22.04 0.54 -19.55
N SER A 53 -23.16 0.22 -18.91
CA SER A 53 -23.25 0.19 -17.44
C SER A 53 -22.35 -0.88 -16.83
N LEU A 54 -22.29 -2.08 -17.42
CA LEU A 54 -21.40 -3.15 -16.99
C LEU A 54 -19.92 -2.76 -17.13
N CYS A 55 -19.53 -2.20 -18.28
CA CYS A 55 -18.18 -1.68 -18.51
C CYS A 55 -17.80 -0.62 -17.45
N THR A 56 -18.72 0.31 -17.17
CA THR A 56 -18.51 1.37 -16.19
C THR A 56 -18.35 0.80 -14.79
N LEU A 57 -19.17 -0.19 -14.41
CA LEU A 57 -19.11 -0.85 -13.11
C LEU A 57 -17.79 -1.60 -12.94
N ILE A 58 -17.36 -2.36 -13.94
CA ILE A 58 -16.10 -3.11 -13.91
C ILE A 58 -14.90 -2.15 -13.81
N ALA A 59 -14.87 -1.08 -14.62
CA ALA A 59 -13.82 -0.08 -14.54
C ALA A 59 -13.79 0.62 -13.17
N ALA A 60 -14.95 0.99 -12.64
CA ALA A 60 -15.08 1.60 -11.31
C ALA A 60 -14.61 0.65 -10.21
N ALA A 61 -15.00 -0.63 -10.25
CA ALA A 61 -14.57 -1.65 -9.31
C ALA A 61 -13.05 -1.84 -9.36
N TYR A 62 -12.48 -1.95 -10.57
CA TYR A 62 -11.03 -2.09 -10.75
C TYR A 62 -10.26 -0.92 -10.15
N PHE A 63 -10.66 0.32 -10.43
CA PHE A 63 -9.99 1.50 -9.87
C PHE A 63 -10.23 1.71 -8.38
N LYS A 64 -11.36 1.22 -7.85
CA LYS A 64 -11.63 1.22 -6.40
C LYS A 64 -10.74 0.21 -5.67
N MET A 65 -10.50 -0.95 -6.27
CA MET A 65 -9.60 -1.97 -5.73
C MET A 65 -8.12 -1.60 -5.89
N ASN A 66 -7.75 -0.94 -6.99
CA ASN A 66 -6.38 -0.56 -7.30
C ASN A 66 -6.22 0.97 -7.41
N PRO A 67 -6.20 1.70 -6.28
CA PRO A 67 -6.07 3.16 -6.29
C PRO A 67 -4.74 3.63 -6.89
N VAL A 68 -3.67 2.84 -6.75
CA VAL A 68 -2.36 3.11 -7.36
C VAL A 68 -2.44 3.04 -8.89
N SER A 69 -3.12 2.03 -9.45
CA SER A 69 -3.35 1.93 -10.90
C SER A 69 -4.15 3.13 -11.44
N ARG A 70 -5.14 3.62 -10.68
CA ARG A 70 -5.86 4.86 -11.03
C ARG A 70 -4.91 6.06 -11.10
N MET A 71 -4.03 6.22 -10.10
CA MET A 71 -3.05 7.31 -10.09
C MET A 71 -2.07 7.17 -11.26
N ARG A 72 -1.59 5.96 -11.55
CA ARG A 72 -0.67 5.67 -12.66
C ARG A 72 -1.25 6.00 -14.03
N VAL A 73 -2.54 5.70 -14.25
CA VAL A 73 -3.21 5.95 -15.54
C VAL A 73 -3.60 7.42 -15.71
N PHE A 74 -4.20 8.04 -14.68
CA PHE A 74 -4.80 9.37 -14.81
C PHE A 74 -3.99 10.52 -14.22
N ARG A 75 -3.04 10.27 -13.31
CA ARG A 75 -2.28 11.30 -12.56
C ARG A 75 -0.80 10.94 -12.50
N LYS A 76 -0.14 10.95 -13.67
CA LYS A 76 1.27 10.53 -13.81
C LYS A 76 2.22 11.30 -12.91
N ASP A 77 2.04 12.61 -12.75
CA ASP A 77 2.92 13.44 -11.93
C ASP A 77 2.83 13.07 -10.44
N ARG A 78 1.60 12.86 -9.94
CA ARG A 78 1.37 12.39 -8.57
C ARG A 78 1.94 10.99 -8.35
N TYR A 79 1.85 10.11 -9.36
CA TYR A 79 2.48 8.78 -9.29
C TYR A 79 4.01 8.88 -9.22
N ARG A 80 4.63 9.78 -9.99
CA ARG A 80 6.09 10.01 -9.92
C ARG A 80 6.52 10.49 -8.55
N GLN A 81 5.83 11.49 -7.98
CA GLN A 81 6.10 11.97 -6.62
C GLN A 81 5.92 10.87 -5.58
N TYR A 82 4.87 10.05 -5.73
CA TYR A 82 4.63 8.91 -4.86
C TYR A 82 5.77 7.88 -4.90
N VAL A 83 6.26 7.54 -6.10
CA VAL A 83 7.39 6.61 -6.29
C VAL A 83 8.69 7.21 -5.73
N GLN A 84 8.97 8.49 -6.00
CA GLN A 84 10.16 9.17 -5.47
C GLN A 84 10.17 9.22 -3.93
N SER A 85 9.02 9.49 -3.30
CA SER A 85 8.88 9.45 -1.84
C SER A 85 9.15 8.04 -1.30
N HIS A 86 8.63 7.00 -1.98
CA HIS A 86 8.89 5.61 -1.62
C HIS A 86 10.37 5.24 -1.74
N GLU A 87 11.02 5.63 -2.85
CA GLU A 87 12.45 5.39 -3.08
C GLU A 87 13.32 6.06 -2.00
N ARG A 88 13.04 7.32 -1.64
CA ARG A 88 13.78 8.02 -0.57
C ARG A 88 13.66 7.31 0.79
N ILE A 89 12.47 6.82 1.14
CA ILE A 89 12.28 6.04 2.37
C ILE A 89 13.06 4.73 2.29
N LEU A 90 13.00 4.04 1.15
CA LEU A 90 13.72 2.78 0.94
C LEU A 90 15.24 2.95 1.04
N GLU A 91 15.79 4.00 0.44
CA GLU A 91 17.21 4.36 0.52
C GLU A 91 17.67 4.55 1.97
N LYS A 92 16.86 5.23 2.78
CA LYS A 92 17.15 5.35 4.22
C LYS A 92 17.08 4.01 4.92
N LEU A 93 16.03 3.23 4.69
CA LEU A 93 15.86 1.93 5.33
C LEU A 93 16.97 0.93 4.96
N ALA A 94 17.58 1.07 3.79
CA ALA A 94 18.73 0.26 3.37
C ALA A 94 20.01 0.47 4.22
N LEU A 95 20.08 1.56 4.98
CA LEU A 95 21.17 1.84 5.92
C LEU A 95 21.02 1.10 7.27
N LEU A 96 19.94 0.34 7.45
CA LEU A 96 19.75 -0.52 8.61
C LEU A 96 20.66 -1.76 8.56
N ASP A 97 20.93 -2.32 9.73
CA ASP A 97 21.71 -3.55 9.87
C ASP A 97 20.89 -4.79 9.49
N ASP A 98 21.57 -5.94 9.42
CA ASP A 98 20.99 -7.25 9.12
C ASP A 98 20.01 -7.77 10.19
N ALA A 99 19.87 -7.07 11.33
CA ALA A 99 18.88 -7.40 12.34
C ALA A 99 17.44 -7.00 11.92
N HIS A 100 17.30 -6.25 10.82
CA HIS A 100 16.03 -5.75 10.29
C HIS A 100 15.65 -6.45 8.99
N PHE A 101 14.41 -6.97 8.95
CA PHE A 101 13.74 -7.43 7.73
C PHE A 101 12.77 -6.34 7.27
N ILE A 102 12.94 -5.87 6.05
CA ILE A 102 12.13 -4.82 5.44
C ILE A 102 11.37 -5.44 4.27
N LEU A 103 10.05 -5.51 4.41
CA LEU A 103 9.15 -5.96 3.35
C LEU A 103 8.45 -4.75 2.74
N THR A 104 8.54 -4.59 1.43
CA THR A 104 8.02 -3.43 0.71
C THR A 104 6.81 -3.80 -0.14
N ASN A 105 5.89 -2.85 -0.29
CA ASN A 105 4.77 -2.91 -1.24
C ASN A 105 3.92 -4.20 -1.11
N LEU A 106 3.51 -4.51 0.12
CA LEU A 106 2.72 -5.70 0.45
C LEU A 106 1.22 -5.42 0.29
N SER A 107 0.49 -6.35 -0.32
CA SER A 107 -0.97 -6.38 -0.29
C SER A 107 -1.44 -7.41 0.72
N VAL A 108 -1.76 -6.96 1.93
CA VAL A 108 -2.24 -7.82 3.01
C VAL A 108 -3.77 -7.84 2.95
N GLU A 109 -4.30 -8.89 2.32
CA GLU A 109 -5.73 -9.04 2.03
C GLU A 109 -6.26 -7.81 1.24
N PHE A 110 -7.01 -6.90 1.89
CA PHE A 110 -7.56 -5.68 1.27
C PHE A 110 -6.74 -4.42 1.57
N PHE A 111 -5.66 -4.53 2.34
CA PHE A 111 -4.88 -3.38 2.78
C PHE A 111 -3.55 -3.31 2.05
N HIS A 112 -3.27 -2.14 1.50
CA HIS A 112 -1.98 -1.83 0.92
C HIS A 112 -1.02 -1.35 2.02
N VAL A 113 0.10 -2.02 2.17
CA VAL A 113 1.13 -1.68 3.16
C VAL A 113 2.40 -1.30 2.43
N LYS A 114 2.85 -0.05 2.61
CA LYS A 114 4.03 0.47 1.90
C LYS A 114 5.31 -0.21 2.39
N PHE A 115 5.48 -0.29 3.71
CA PHE A 115 6.65 -0.90 4.34
C PHE A 115 6.24 -1.60 5.62
N VAL A 116 6.74 -2.81 5.81
CA VAL A 116 6.70 -3.55 7.07
C VAL A 116 8.14 -3.82 7.48
N ILE A 117 8.51 -3.38 8.67
CA ILE A 117 9.83 -3.66 9.24
C ILE A 117 9.65 -4.59 10.42
N ILE A 118 10.42 -5.67 10.43
CA ILE A 118 10.44 -6.65 11.50
C ILE A 118 11.85 -6.69 12.04
N SER A 119 12.00 -6.39 13.32
CA SER A 119 13.27 -6.39 14.04
C SER A 119 13.08 -7.02 15.41
N CYS A 120 14.18 -7.18 16.14
CA CYS A 120 14.15 -7.60 17.54
C CYS A 120 13.35 -6.62 18.44
N SER A 121 13.36 -5.32 18.13
CA SER A 121 12.64 -4.28 18.87
C SER A 121 11.12 -4.33 18.66
N GLY A 122 10.67 -4.90 17.54
CA GLY A 122 9.26 -5.12 17.26
C GLY A 122 8.93 -5.11 15.78
N ILE A 123 7.64 -4.86 15.49
CA ILE A 123 7.11 -4.80 14.14
C ILE A 123 6.62 -3.37 13.90
N TYR A 124 7.00 -2.78 12.77
CA TYR A 124 6.69 -1.41 12.42
C TYR A 124 6.02 -1.36 11.05
N ILE A 125 4.93 -0.61 10.98
CA ILE A 125 4.19 -0.40 9.73
C ILE A 125 4.37 1.05 9.33
N ILE A 126 5.11 1.27 8.25
CA ILE A 126 5.46 2.62 7.81
C ILE A 126 4.65 2.97 6.56
N THR A 127 4.07 4.17 6.58
CA THR A 127 3.47 4.81 5.41
C THR A 127 4.03 6.21 5.21
N GLY A 128 4.42 6.56 3.98
CA GLY A 128 4.75 7.93 3.62
C GLY A 128 3.48 8.77 3.47
N MET A 129 3.46 9.98 4.05
CA MET A 129 2.42 10.97 3.80
C MET A 129 2.61 11.61 2.43
N GLU A 130 1.52 11.69 1.66
CA GLU A 130 1.45 12.55 0.48
C GLU A 130 1.12 13.96 0.98
N LEU A 131 2.13 14.82 1.10
CA LEU A 131 1.85 16.25 1.27
C LEU A 131 1.28 16.75 -0.06
N GLU A 132 0.02 17.19 -0.06
CA GLU A 132 -0.40 18.09 -1.13
C GLU A 132 0.37 19.41 -0.94
N ASN A 133 0.94 19.95 -2.03
CA ASN A 133 1.96 21.01 -2.14
C ASN A 133 1.71 22.34 -1.37
N ASP A 134 0.72 22.43 -0.49
CA ASP A 134 0.29 23.64 0.23
C ASP A 134 0.29 23.44 1.76
N LEU A 135 1.14 22.56 2.28
CA LEU A 135 1.25 22.34 3.72
C LEU A 135 2.20 23.35 4.38
N THR A 136 1.69 24.55 4.66
CA THR A 136 2.24 25.35 5.74
C THR A 136 1.81 24.72 7.06
N PHE A 137 2.70 23.94 7.68
CA PHE A 137 2.55 23.36 9.03
C PHE A 137 2.56 24.42 10.16
N THR A 138 2.28 25.68 9.85
CA THR A 138 2.58 26.80 10.74
C THR A 138 1.57 26.99 11.87
N GLU A 139 0.31 26.57 11.76
CA GLU A 139 -0.62 26.67 12.89
C GLU A 139 -1.58 25.46 12.89
N GLY A 140 -1.56 24.72 13.99
CA GLY A 140 -2.25 23.46 14.27
C GLY A 140 -3.14 22.88 13.17
N LEU A 141 -2.67 21.84 12.48
CA LEU A 141 -3.47 20.84 11.74
C LEU A 141 -4.71 21.45 11.04
N ALA A 142 -4.53 22.61 10.39
CA ALA A 142 -5.64 23.44 9.94
C ALA A 142 -6.52 22.66 8.96
N ASN A 143 -7.71 22.30 9.44
CA ASN A 143 -8.94 21.72 8.88
C ASN A 143 -9.01 21.14 7.44
N LYS A 144 -8.20 21.56 6.46
CA LYS A 144 -8.25 21.07 5.08
C LYS A 144 -7.71 19.64 4.89
N ASN A 145 -6.78 19.19 5.74
CA ASN A 145 -6.15 17.86 5.59
C ASN A 145 -6.37 16.90 6.77
N ARG A 146 -7.23 17.25 7.73
CA ARG A 146 -7.54 16.35 8.85
C ARG A 146 -8.20 15.06 8.35
N ALA A 147 -9.12 15.16 7.39
CA ALA A 147 -9.79 14.00 6.80
C ALA A 147 -8.84 13.03 6.06
N SER A 148 -7.76 13.54 5.44
CA SER A 148 -6.78 12.68 4.74
C SER A 148 -5.82 12.01 5.73
N ILE A 149 -5.41 12.73 6.78
CA ILE A 149 -4.62 12.18 7.89
C ILE A 149 -5.45 11.15 8.67
N ASP A 150 -6.70 11.45 9.03
CA ASP A 150 -7.62 10.54 9.72
C ASP A 150 -7.82 9.24 8.93
N LYS A 151 -8.02 9.35 7.62
CA LYS A 151 -8.16 8.18 6.75
C LYS A 151 -6.88 7.35 6.73
N THR A 152 -5.73 7.99 6.64
CA THR A 152 -4.42 7.31 6.63
C THR A 152 -4.16 6.65 7.98
N ALA A 153 -4.46 7.34 9.07
CA ALA A 153 -4.33 6.87 10.45
C ALA A 153 -5.22 5.67 10.71
N SER A 154 -6.50 5.77 10.36
CA SER A 154 -7.46 4.68 10.50
C SER A 154 -7.04 3.45 9.70
N ASN A 155 -6.57 3.63 8.46
CA ASN A 155 -6.07 2.52 7.65
C ASN A 155 -4.81 1.89 8.25
N LEU A 156 -3.89 2.69 8.78
CA LEU A 156 -2.66 2.21 9.40
C LEU A 156 -2.97 1.37 10.65
N TRP A 157 -3.88 1.86 11.51
CA TRP A 157 -4.38 1.10 12.65
C TRP A 157 -5.05 -0.21 12.24
N ARG A 158 -5.91 -0.20 11.22
CA ARG A 158 -6.55 -1.42 10.70
C ARG A 158 -5.53 -2.46 10.27
N VAL A 159 -4.45 -2.05 9.58
CA VAL A 159 -3.34 -2.93 9.21
C VAL A 159 -2.65 -3.49 10.46
N CYS A 160 -2.30 -2.63 11.43
CA CYS A 160 -1.66 -3.07 12.66
C CYS A 160 -2.53 -4.09 13.43
N TYR A 161 -3.83 -3.82 13.58
CA TYR A 161 -4.76 -4.75 14.24
C TYR A 161 -4.90 -6.06 13.48
N PHE A 162 -5.01 -6.01 12.15
CA PHE A 162 -5.09 -7.21 11.33
C PHE A 162 -3.83 -8.07 11.48
N LEU A 163 -2.65 -7.47 11.35
CA LEU A 163 -1.38 -8.17 11.50
C LEU A 163 -1.20 -8.71 12.92
N ASN A 164 -1.61 -7.98 13.96
CA ASN A 164 -1.61 -8.48 15.33
C ASN A 164 -2.49 -9.73 15.48
N ILE A 165 -3.68 -9.76 14.88
CA ILE A 165 -4.54 -10.96 14.88
C ILE A 165 -3.83 -12.13 14.18
N VAL A 166 -3.18 -11.88 13.04
CA VAL A 166 -2.42 -12.90 12.32
C VAL A 166 -1.27 -13.43 13.20
N PHE A 167 -0.49 -12.56 13.82
CA PHE A 167 0.65 -12.96 14.65
C PHE A 167 0.22 -13.71 15.92
N LYS A 168 -0.84 -13.26 16.56
CA LYS A 168 -1.40 -13.92 17.74
C LYS A 168 -1.95 -15.31 17.42
N LYS A 169 -2.62 -15.47 16.27
CA LYS A 169 -3.20 -16.76 15.86
C LYS A 169 -2.16 -17.74 15.31
N SER A 170 -1.23 -17.26 14.48
CA SER A 170 -0.28 -18.14 13.78
C SER A 170 0.99 -18.41 14.58
N PHE A 171 1.44 -17.47 15.40
CA PHE A 171 2.74 -17.55 16.09
C PHE A 171 2.62 -17.45 17.62
N LYS A 172 1.42 -17.22 18.16
CA LYS A 172 1.19 -16.97 19.61
C LYS A 172 2.02 -15.79 20.15
N ILE A 173 2.31 -14.82 19.29
CA ILE A 173 3.06 -13.61 19.64
C ILE A 173 2.05 -12.50 19.93
N ASP A 174 2.15 -11.88 21.11
CA ASP A 174 1.35 -10.72 21.50
C ASP A 174 2.18 -9.44 21.32
N SER A 175 2.47 -9.12 20.05
CA SER A 175 3.26 -7.94 19.67
C SER A 175 2.47 -7.10 18.69
N MET A 176 1.92 -5.99 19.19
CA MET A 176 1.17 -5.04 18.38
C MET A 176 2.13 -4.27 17.46
N PRO A 177 1.93 -4.32 16.12
CA PRO A 177 2.72 -3.52 15.21
C PRO A 177 2.55 -2.03 15.48
N ARG A 178 3.67 -1.30 15.42
CA ARG A 178 3.71 0.14 15.67
C ARG A 178 3.46 0.91 14.37
N PRO A 179 2.39 1.72 14.30
CA PRO A 179 2.12 2.55 13.14
C PRO A 179 3.07 3.75 13.11
N ILE A 180 3.70 4.00 11.96
CA ILE A 180 4.59 5.14 11.73
C ILE A 180 4.19 5.86 10.44
N MET A 181 4.03 7.17 10.52
CA MET A 181 3.88 8.04 9.36
C MET A 181 5.16 8.81 9.11
N VAL A 182 5.65 8.74 7.88
CA VAL A 182 6.87 9.43 7.46
C VAL A 182 6.54 10.62 6.59
N ILE A 183 7.07 11.79 6.94
CA ILE A 183 6.90 13.03 6.18
C ILE A 183 8.17 13.28 5.34
N PRO A 184 8.06 13.30 4.00
CA PRO A 184 9.22 13.38 3.11
C PRO A 184 9.92 14.75 2.99
N GLU A 185 9.29 15.86 3.37
CA GLU A 185 9.76 17.21 3.03
C GLU A 185 9.84 18.20 4.20
N THR A 186 9.91 17.71 5.44
CA THR A 186 10.04 18.59 6.62
C THR A 186 11.18 18.14 7.52
N GLU A 187 12.07 19.08 7.87
CA GLU A 187 13.15 18.84 8.85
C GLU A 187 12.60 18.39 10.21
N LYS A 188 11.41 18.88 10.59
CA LYS A 188 10.68 18.45 11.79
C LYS A 188 9.18 18.41 11.54
N PRO A 189 8.50 17.31 11.92
CA PRO A 189 7.04 17.28 11.93
C PRO A 189 6.50 18.28 12.98
N PRO A 190 5.30 18.84 12.79
CA PRO A 190 4.67 19.75 13.75
C PRO A 190 4.24 19.06 15.06
N SER A 191 4.08 17.74 15.02
CA SER A 191 3.72 16.86 16.13
C SER A 191 4.41 15.53 15.91
N ASP A 192 5.01 14.97 16.97
CA ASP A 192 5.66 13.66 16.91
C ASP A 192 4.64 12.51 16.97
N GLU A 193 3.37 12.80 17.27
CA GLU A 193 2.30 11.80 17.41
C GLU A 193 0.93 12.32 16.94
N TYR A 194 0.11 11.44 16.36
CA TYR A 194 -1.29 11.66 16.05
C TYR A 194 -2.10 10.38 16.27
N ASP A 195 -3.05 10.39 17.20
CA ASP A 195 -3.92 9.24 17.50
C ASP A 195 -3.13 7.94 17.76
N GLY A 196 -2.04 8.02 18.53
CA GLY A 196 -1.17 6.87 18.82
C GLY A 196 -0.19 6.50 17.70
N ILE A 197 -0.13 7.28 16.61
CA ILE A 197 0.73 7.05 15.45
C ILE A 197 1.91 8.01 15.50
N SER A 198 3.12 7.48 15.50
CA SER A 198 4.33 8.30 15.45
C SER A 198 4.45 8.98 14.09
N ILE A 199 4.55 10.30 14.08
CA ILE A 199 4.81 11.10 12.88
C ILE A 199 6.26 11.55 12.94
N ILE A 200 7.04 11.18 11.92
CA ILE A 200 8.48 11.43 11.90
C ILE A 200 8.94 11.90 10.52
N SER A 201 10.04 12.64 10.49
CA SER A 201 10.73 12.95 9.23
C SER A 201 11.54 11.74 8.75
N ILE A 202 11.90 11.74 7.46
CA ILE A 202 12.73 10.69 6.86
C ILE A 202 14.10 10.59 7.56
N GLU A 203 14.65 11.71 8.02
CA GLU A 203 15.96 11.79 8.66
C GLU A 203 15.97 11.10 10.03
N ASN A 204 14.87 11.20 10.77
CA ASN A 204 14.75 10.66 12.13
C ASN A 204 14.30 9.19 12.16
N LEU A 205 13.89 8.62 11.01
CA LEU A 205 13.41 7.24 10.88
C LEU A 205 14.43 6.20 11.36
N LEU A 206 15.70 6.38 11.00
CA LEU A 206 16.74 5.43 11.41
C LEU A 206 17.00 5.45 12.91
N SER A 207 17.06 6.65 13.50
CA SER A 207 17.27 6.82 14.93
C SER A 207 16.16 6.16 15.74
N MET A 208 14.90 6.30 15.29
CA MET A 208 13.73 5.70 15.93
C MET A 208 13.72 4.17 15.82
N LEU A 209 14.07 3.61 14.66
CA LEU A 209 14.10 2.16 14.47
C LEU A 209 15.26 1.49 15.24
N LYS A 210 16.40 2.19 15.36
CA LYS A 210 17.58 1.73 16.11
C LYS A 210 17.47 2.00 17.61
N GLU A 211 16.47 2.74 18.06
CA GLU A 211 16.32 3.07 19.46
C GLU A 211 16.16 1.77 20.26
N ASN A 212 17.12 1.53 21.17
CA ASN A 212 17.30 0.30 21.95
C ASN A 212 16.10 0.07 22.88
N SER A 213 15.01 -0.39 22.29
CA SER A 213 13.92 -1.00 23.02
C SER A 213 14.30 -2.45 23.30
N SER A 214 14.01 -2.92 24.51
CA SER A 214 14.23 -4.30 24.92
C SER A 214 13.77 -5.26 23.83
N CYS A 215 14.61 -6.24 23.48
CA CYS A 215 14.32 -7.23 22.45
C CYS A 215 12.98 -7.94 22.79
N LYS A 216 11.93 -7.65 22.02
CA LYS A 216 10.57 -8.18 22.22
C LYS A 216 10.32 -9.46 21.46
N LEU A 217 11.04 -9.65 20.36
CA LEU A 217 10.92 -10.81 19.47
C LEU A 217 12.24 -11.58 19.47
N SER A 218 12.17 -12.89 19.69
CA SER A 218 13.35 -13.74 19.46
C SER A 218 13.74 -13.73 17.99
N ALA A 219 15.01 -14.03 17.68
CA ALA A 219 15.48 -14.12 16.30
C ALA A 219 14.63 -15.13 15.48
N GLU A 220 14.30 -16.28 16.07
CA GLU A 220 13.46 -17.30 15.44
C GLU A 220 12.04 -16.79 15.12
N GLN A 221 11.44 -16.02 16.04
CA GLN A 221 10.12 -15.42 15.83
C GLN A 221 10.15 -14.36 14.72
N ARG A 222 11.16 -13.48 14.77
CA ARG A 222 11.38 -12.45 13.75
C ARG A 222 11.49 -13.07 12.37
N ASP A 223 12.38 -14.06 12.22
CA ASP A 223 12.65 -14.71 10.95
C ASP A 223 11.41 -15.46 10.46
N SER A 224 10.73 -16.21 11.34
CA SER A 224 9.50 -16.94 10.99
C SER A 224 8.37 -16.02 10.52
N ILE A 225 8.17 -14.87 11.18
CA ILE A 225 7.20 -13.87 10.76
C ILE A 225 7.59 -13.28 9.40
N ALA A 226 8.86 -12.91 9.23
CA ALA A 226 9.35 -12.32 7.99
C ALA A 226 9.15 -13.27 6.80
N TYR A 227 9.54 -14.54 6.95
CA TYR A 227 9.34 -15.57 5.92
C TYR A 227 7.87 -15.83 5.63
N TYR A 228 7.01 -15.85 6.66
CA TYR A 228 5.58 -16.02 6.44
C TYR A 228 4.97 -14.87 5.64
N LEU A 229 5.25 -13.63 6.02
CA LEU A 229 4.74 -12.47 5.29
C LEU A 229 5.29 -12.40 3.87
N LEU A 230 6.57 -12.73 3.70
CA LEU A 230 7.22 -12.83 2.40
C LEU A 230 6.49 -13.83 1.50
N ASN A 231 6.37 -15.08 1.96
CA ASN A 231 5.79 -16.15 1.14
C ASN A 231 4.30 -15.96 0.86
N ARG A 232 3.55 -15.33 1.77
CA ARG A 232 2.11 -15.18 1.64
C ARG A 232 1.70 -13.92 0.88
N TYR A 233 2.41 -12.81 1.06
CA TYR A 233 1.97 -11.49 0.60
C TYR A 233 2.94 -10.80 -0.36
N VAL A 234 4.19 -11.25 -0.50
CA VAL A 234 5.04 -10.84 -1.62
C VAL A 234 4.76 -11.75 -2.79
N THR A 235 3.86 -11.31 -3.67
CA THR A 235 3.66 -11.95 -4.96
C THR A 235 4.91 -11.71 -5.80
N ARG A 236 5.82 -12.69 -5.86
CA ARG A 236 6.92 -12.65 -6.83
C ARG A 236 6.30 -12.65 -8.22
N GLU A 237 6.30 -11.50 -8.90
CA GLU A 237 6.11 -11.50 -10.34
C GLU A 237 7.27 -12.31 -10.92
N SER A 238 7.00 -13.54 -11.36
CA SER A 238 8.00 -14.40 -11.99
C SER A 238 8.64 -13.60 -13.13
N PRO A 239 9.97 -13.37 -13.14
CA PRO A 239 10.62 -12.56 -14.15
C PRO A 239 10.78 -13.29 -15.50
N ASN A 240 9.97 -14.32 -15.80
CA ASN A 240 10.05 -15.05 -17.06
C ASN A 240 8.69 -15.62 -17.49
N ALA A 241 8.06 -14.94 -18.43
CA ALA A 241 7.30 -15.56 -19.50
C ALA A 241 7.49 -14.65 -20.73
N HIS A 242 8.67 -14.79 -21.34
CA HIS A 242 8.96 -14.30 -22.69
C HIS A 242 8.05 -14.99 -23.70
#